data_AF-A0A943AVB6-F1
#
_entry.id   AF-A0A943AVB6-F1
#
_cell.length_a   1.000
_cell.length_b   1.000
_cell.length_c   1.000
_cell.angle_alpha   90.00
_cell.angle_beta   90.00
_cell.angle_gamma   90.00
#
_symmetry.space_group_name_H-M   'P 1'
#
loop_
_entity.id
_entity.type
_entity.pdbx_description
1 polymer ?
#
loop_
_entity_poly.entity_id
_entity_poly.type
_entity_poly.pdbx_seq_one_letter_code
_entity_poly.pdbx_strand_id
1 'polypeptide(L)'
;MITDDVRRETAKRLREKKKEFFGGRSWFPQDLILYQSMYLTAIDECLPDGECGFDVLADLIDRGECENVYDENEMGACDNGFECSVCGCRVEDEEHYHVSGVWNNCPQCGRTVVKP
;
A
#
# COMPACT_ATOMS: atom_id res chain seq x y z
N MET A 1 -10.85 -2.55 -2.79
CA MET A 1 -9.61 -1.87 -2.38
C MET A 1 -8.83 -2.79 -1.46
N ILE A 2 -7.59 -3.11 -1.81
CA ILE A 2 -6.73 -3.98 -0.98
C ILE A 2 -6.30 -3.21 0.27
N THR A 3 -6.58 -3.77 1.45
CA THR A 3 -6.23 -3.18 2.75
C THR A 3 -4.76 -3.42 3.10
N ASP A 4 -4.25 -2.66 4.08
CA ASP A 4 -2.88 -2.81 4.56
C ASP A 4 -2.60 -4.18 5.18
N ASP A 5 -3.58 -4.79 5.84
CA ASP A 5 -3.46 -6.14 6.40
C ASP A 5 -3.27 -7.17 5.28
N VAL A 6 -4.05 -7.06 4.20
CA VAL A 6 -3.90 -7.94 3.03
C VAL A 6 -2.53 -7.73 2.38
N ARG A 7 -2.08 -6.47 2.21
CA ARG A 7 -0.73 -6.17 1.69
C ARG A 7 0.37 -6.80 2.53
N ARG A 8 0.29 -6.70 3.86
CA ARG A 8 1.28 -7.26 4.79
C ARG A 8 1.30 -8.79 4.74
N GLU A 9 0.12 -9.41 4.69
CA GLU A 9 -0.02 -10.86 4.59
C GLU A 9 0.52 -11.38 3.25
N THR A 10 0.14 -10.76 2.13
CA THR A 10 0.69 -11.10 0.80
C THR A 10 2.22 -10.94 0.77
N ALA A 11 2.75 -9.86 1.34
CA ALA A 11 4.19 -9.66 1.43
C ALA A 11 4.88 -10.72 2.30
N LYS A 12 4.23 -11.21 3.36
CA LYS A 12 4.72 -12.31 4.19
C LYS A 12 4.77 -13.61 3.38
N ARG A 13 3.67 -13.98 2.71
CA ARG A 13 3.58 -15.18 1.87
C ARG A 13 4.66 -15.20 0.79
N LEU A 14 4.85 -14.10 0.07
CA LEU A 14 5.91 -13.98 -0.94
C LEU A 14 7.31 -14.20 -0.36
N ARG A 15 7.60 -13.65 0.83
CA ARG A 15 8.89 -13.83 1.51
C ARG A 15 9.10 -15.27 2.01
N GLU A 16 8.04 -15.92 2.49
CA GLU A 16 8.07 -17.33 2.90
C GLU A 16 8.25 -18.24 1.69
N LYS A 17 7.49 -18.02 0.62
CA LYS A 17 7.62 -18.76 -0.65
C LYS A 17 9.01 -18.63 -1.25
N LYS A 18 9.63 -17.44 -1.19
CA LYS A 18 11.04 -17.25 -1.57
C LYS A 18 11.97 -18.17 -0.76
N LYS A 19 11.79 -18.25 0.56
CA LYS A 19 12.60 -19.14 1.42
C LYS A 19 12.37 -20.61 1.10
N GLU A 20 11.16 -21.01 0.75
CA GLU A 20 10.85 -22.39 0.32
C GLU A 20 11.53 -22.72 -1.01
N PHE A 21 11.38 -21.84 -2.01
CA PHE A 21 11.89 -22.08 -3.37
C PHE A 21 13.42 -22.00 -3.46
N PHE A 22 14.02 -21.00 -2.80
CA PHE A 22 15.45 -20.71 -2.95
C PHE A 22 16.24 -20.98 -1.66
N GLY A 23 15.63 -21.37 -0.54
CA GLY A 23 16.34 -21.47 0.73
C GLY A 23 17.03 -20.15 1.08
N GLY A 24 18.35 -20.22 1.28
CA GLY A 24 19.25 -19.06 1.48
C GLY A 24 20.08 -18.66 0.26
N ARG A 25 19.95 -19.34 -0.89
CA ARG A 25 20.71 -19.01 -2.11
C ARG A 25 20.04 -17.87 -2.86
N SER A 26 20.85 -17.02 -3.50
CA SER A 26 20.34 -16.01 -4.42
C SER A 26 19.86 -16.66 -5.72
N TRP A 27 18.98 -15.95 -6.41
CA TRP A 27 18.47 -16.31 -7.72
C TRP A 27 19.61 -16.34 -8.76
N PHE A 28 19.65 -17.39 -9.58
CA PHE A 28 20.58 -17.50 -10.69
C PHE A 28 19.85 -17.57 -12.03
N PRO A 29 20.35 -16.93 -13.10
CA PRO A 29 19.72 -16.97 -14.42
C PRO A 29 19.52 -18.38 -14.99
N GLN A 30 20.30 -19.38 -14.55
CA GLN A 30 20.10 -20.77 -14.97
C GLN A 30 18.85 -21.42 -14.37
N ASP A 31 18.29 -20.86 -13.28
CA ASP A 31 17.03 -21.32 -12.67
C ASP A 31 15.80 -20.92 -13.54
N LEU A 32 15.92 -19.95 -14.47
CA LEU A 32 14.82 -19.50 -15.34
C LEU A 32 14.19 -20.61 -16.18
N ILE A 33 14.99 -21.57 -16.66
CA ILE A 33 14.53 -22.63 -17.57
C ILE A 33 13.85 -23.77 -16.82
N LEU A 34 14.28 -24.07 -15.58
CA LEU A 34 13.70 -25.13 -14.75
C LEU A 34 12.39 -24.69 -14.07
N TYR A 35 12.23 -23.39 -13.80
CA TYR A 35 11.16 -22.85 -12.98
C TYR A 35 10.13 -22.02 -13.74
N GLN A 36 10.20 -21.93 -15.08
CA GLN A 36 9.40 -20.98 -15.86
C GLN A 36 7.88 -21.12 -15.65
N SER A 37 7.37 -22.33 -15.46
CA SER A 37 5.95 -22.57 -15.09
C SER A 37 5.71 -22.50 -13.59
N MET A 38 6.57 -23.12 -12.77
CA MET A 38 6.41 -23.19 -11.32
C MET A 38 6.51 -21.83 -10.63
N TYR A 39 7.32 -20.92 -11.17
CA TYR A 39 7.57 -19.61 -10.55
C TYR A 39 6.35 -18.71 -10.64
N LEU A 40 5.66 -18.69 -11.79
CA LEU A 40 4.44 -17.92 -11.97
C LEU A 40 3.30 -18.49 -11.12
N THR A 41 3.12 -19.82 -11.11
CA THR A 41 2.14 -20.48 -10.23
C THR A 41 2.42 -20.21 -8.75
N ALA A 42 3.68 -20.26 -8.32
CA ALA A 42 4.04 -20.00 -6.94
C ALA A 42 3.82 -18.53 -6.51
N ILE A 43 4.00 -17.58 -7.44
CA ILE A 43 3.63 -16.18 -7.20
C ILE A 43 2.12 -16.08 -7.07
N ASP A 44 1.37 -16.65 -8.01
CA ASP A 44 -0.09 -16.63 -8.05
C ASP A 44 -0.72 -17.17 -6.76
N GLU A 45 -0.21 -18.30 -6.24
CA GLU A 45 -0.62 -18.88 -4.94
C GLU A 45 -0.41 -17.94 -3.74
N CYS A 46 0.48 -16.96 -3.84
CA CYS A 46 0.73 -15.99 -2.77
C CYS A 46 -0.17 -14.76 -2.85
N LEU A 47 -0.73 -14.48 -4.03
CA LEU A 47 -1.55 -13.30 -4.27
C LEU A 47 -2.96 -13.50 -3.69
N PRO A 48 -3.66 -12.42 -3.30
CA PRO A 48 -5.07 -12.50 -3.02
C PRO A 48 -5.86 -12.82 -4.30
N ASP A 49 -7.08 -13.34 -4.12
CA ASP A 49 -7.96 -13.69 -5.24
C ASP A 49 -8.21 -12.47 -6.16
N GLY A 50 -8.14 -12.71 -7.47
CA GLY A 50 -8.43 -11.72 -8.51
C GLY A 50 -8.50 -12.37 -9.89
N GLU A 51 -9.00 -11.63 -10.89
CA GLU A 51 -9.15 -12.14 -12.26
C GLU A 51 -7.79 -12.38 -12.95
N CYS A 52 -6.79 -11.58 -12.59
CA CYS A 52 -5.46 -11.61 -13.17
C CYS A 52 -4.41 -11.23 -12.13
N GLY A 53 -3.38 -12.06 -11.95
CA GLY A 53 -2.29 -11.78 -11.00
C GLY A 53 -1.54 -10.47 -11.29
N PHE A 54 -1.51 -10.00 -12.55
CA PHE A 54 -0.91 -8.70 -12.89
C PHE A 54 -1.71 -7.53 -12.32
N ASP A 55 -3.04 -7.57 -12.42
CA ASP A 55 -3.91 -6.51 -11.90
C ASP A 55 -3.85 -6.48 -10.37
N VAL A 56 -3.85 -7.66 -9.74
CA VAL A 56 -3.68 -7.80 -8.29
C VAL A 56 -2.33 -7.24 -7.83
N LEU A 57 -1.25 -7.53 -8.56
CA LEU A 57 0.07 -6.97 -8.27
C LEU A 57 0.12 -5.46 -8.44
N ALA A 58 -0.51 -4.92 -9.48
CA ALA A 58 -0.63 -3.49 -9.70
C ALA A 58 -1.35 -2.83 -8.50
N ASP A 59 -2.49 -3.37 -8.08
CA ASP A 59 -3.25 -2.88 -6.92
C ASP A 59 -2.48 -3.03 -5.59
N LEU A 60 -1.62 -4.05 -5.46
CA LEU A 60 -0.74 -4.24 -4.29
C LEU A 60 0.41 -3.24 -4.24
N ILE A 61 0.77 -2.62 -5.35
CA ILE A 61 1.83 -1.61 -5.43
C ILE A 61 1.22 -0.22 -5.39
N ASP A 62 0.27 0.05 -6.28
CA ASP A 62 -0.43 1.31 -6.38
C ASP A 62 -1.53 1.38 -5.32
N ARG A 63 -1.34 2.29 -4.35
CA ARG A 63 -2.36 2.55 -3.32
C ARG A 63 -3.45 3.49 -3.85
N GLY A 64 -3.20 4.16 -4.98
CA GLY A 64 -3.98 5.25 -5.55
C GLY A 64 -3.68 6.59 -4.88
N GLU A 65 -4.40 7.60 -5.35
CA GLU A 65 -4.29 8.98 -4.87
C GLU A 65 -5.47 9.35 -3.95
N CYS A 66 -5.27 10.36 -3.10
CA CYS A 66 -6.31 11.05 -2.36
C CYS A 66 -6.01 12.55 -2.25
N GLU A 67 -7.01 13.33 -1.85
CA GLU A 67 -6.89 14.77 -1.63
C GLU A 67 -7.03 15.07 -0.14
N ASN A 68 -6.39 16.16 0.31
CA ASN A 68 -6.67 16.73 1.62
C ASN A 68 -7.91 17.64 1.50
N VAL A 69 -9.03 17.18 2.06
CA VAL A 69 -10.32 17.89 2.05
C VAL A 69 -10.67 18.52 3.41
N TYR A 70 -9.67 18.66 4.31
CA TYR A 70 -9.86 19.28 5.61
C TYR A 70 -10.31 20.75 5.46
N ASP A 71 -11.37 21.15 6.15
CA ASP A 71 -11.85 22.53 6.13
C ASP A 71 -11.16 23.36 7.23
N GLU A 72 -10.09 24.05 6.84
CA GLU A 72 -9.36 24.96 7.73
C GLU A 72 -10.18 26.21 8.14
N ASN A 73 -11.35 26.44 7.54
CA ASN A 73 -12.23 27.57 7.87
C ASN A 73 -13.32 27.20 8.89
N GLU A 74 -13.45 25.91 9.24
CA GLU A 74 -14.38 25.46 10.27
C GLU A 74 -14.02 26.10 11.62
N MET A 75 -15.02 26.47 12.43
CA MET A 75 -14.77 27.07 13.74
C MET A 75 -14.06 26.05 14.64
N GLY A 76 -12.82 26.33 15.03
CA GLY A 76 -11.98 25.39 15.77
C GLY A 76 -11.19 24.43 14.88
N ALA A 77 -11.06 24.72 13.59
CA ALA A 77 -10.11 23.99 12.75
C ALA A 77 -8.66 24.28 13.17
N CYS A 78 -7.80 23.27 13.05
CA CYS A 78 -6.36 23.45 13.19
C CYS A 78 -5.74 23.89 11.85
N ASP A 79 -4.61 24.60 11.91
CA ASP A 79 -3.85 24.97 10.71
C ASP A 79 -3.07 23.75 10.18
N ASN A 80 -3.14 23.50 8.87
CA ASN A 80 -2.59 22.32 8.20
C ASN A 80 -3.16 20.97 8.69
N GLY A 81 -4.44 20.95 9.06
CA GLY A 81 -5.18 19.71 9.33
C GLY A 81 -5.30 18.82 8.08
N PHE A 82 -5.63 17.55 8.30
CA PHE A 82 -5.77 16.59 7.22
C PHE A 82 -7.08 15.82 7.31
N GLU A 83 -7.78 15.70 6.18
CA GLU A 83 -8.92 14.80 6.03
C GLU A 83 -8.82 14.11 4.68
N CYS A 84 -8.73 12.79 4.68
CA CYS A 84 -8.57 12.03 3.44
C CYS A 84 -9.90 11.91 2.69
N SER A 85 -9.94 12.38 1.44
CA SER A 85 -11.13 12.29 0.58
C SER A 85 -11.64 10.87 0.30
N VAL A 86 -10.81 9.84 0.48
CA VAL A 86 -11.14 8.45 0.16
C VAL A 86 -11.54 7.63 1.38
N CYS A 87 -10.77 7.71 2.47
CA CYS A 87 -11.02 6.88 3.65
C CYS A 87 -11.58 7.65 4.86
N GLY A 88 -11.70 8.98 4.78
CA GLY A 88 -12.21 9.82 5.87
C GLY A 88 -11.28 9.90 7.08
N CYS A 89 -10.02 9.47 6.96
CA CYS A 89 -9.03 9.63 8.03
C CYS A 89 -8.80 11.11 8.29
N ARG A 90 -9.19 11.59 9.48
CA ARG A 90 -8.97 12.95 9.96
C ARG A 90 -7.81 12.98 10.94
N VAL A 91 -6.91 13.94 10.75
CA VAL A 91 -5.78 14.21 11.64
C VAL A 91 -5.78 15.71 11.92
N GLU A 92 -5.92 16.04 13.20
CA GLU A 92 -5.94 17.41 13.70
C GLU A 92 -5.23 17.50 15.04
N ASP A 93 -4.75 18.69 15.36
CA ASP A 93 -4.31 19.01 16.72
C ASP A 93 -5.55 19.37 17.54
N GLU A 94 -5.85 18.59 18.58
CA GLU A 94 -7.01 18.80 19.46
C GLU A 94 -6.93 20.10 20.28
N GLU A 95 -5.75 20.73 20.37
CA GLU A 95 -5.54 22.07 20.93
C GLU A 95 -5.57 23.16 19.85
N HIS A 96 -5.85 22.78 18.59
CA HIS A 96 -6.00 23.65 17.42
C HIS A 96 -4.72 24.39 17.00
N TYR A 97 -3.55 23.82 17.33
CA TYR A 97 -2.26 24.30 16.82
C TYR A 97 -1.95 23.80 15.40
N HIS A 98 -0.99 24.46 14.75
CA HIS A 98 -0.49 24.06 13.43
C HIS A 98 0.19 22.69 13.46
N VAL A 99 -0.25 21.76 12.61
CA VAL A 99 0.42 20.47 12.42
C VAL A 99 1.61 20.65 11.46
N SER A 100 2.84 20.57 11.96
CA SER A 100 4.03 20.75 11.12
C SER A 100 4.28 19.57 10.18
N GLY A 101 4.50 19.84 8.89
CA GLY A 101 4.90 18.83 7.91
C GLY A 101 4.18 18.97 6.58
N VAL A 102 4.38 18.00 5.69
CA VAL A 102 3.65 17.90 4.43
C VAL A 102 2.96 16.56 4.37
N TRP A 103 1.65 16.59 4.15
CA TRP A 103 0.86 15.40 3.88
C TRP A 103 1.25 14.85 2.51
N ASN A 104 2.18 13.89 2.48
CA ASN A 104 2.58 13.19 1.24
C ASN A 104 1.77 11.90 1.03
N ASN A 105 1.31 11.28 2.11
CA ASN A 105 0.48 10.08 2.07
C ASN A 105 -0.56 10.13 3.19
N CYS A 106 -1.74 9.56 2.95
CA CYS A 106 -2.75 9.37 3.99
C CYS A 106 -2.22 8.42 5.08
N PRO A 107 -2.27 8.78 6.37
CA PRO A 107 -1.75 7.94 7.44
C PRO A 107 -2.46 6.58 7.59
N GLN A 108 -3.74 6.51 7.20
CA GLN A 108 -4.55 5.30 7.34
C GLN A 108 -4.54 4.40 6.10
N CYS A 109 -4.80 4.95 4.90
CA CYS A 109 -4.87 4.14 3.68
C CYS A 109 -3.57 4.15 2.85
N GLY A 110 -2.62 5.04 3.17
CA GLY A 110 -1.34 5.16 2.49
C GLY A 110 -1.41 5.64 1.05
N ARG A 111 -2.57 6.11 0.58
CA ARG A 111 -2.71 6.79 -0.71
C ARG A 111 -1.82 8.02 -0.78
N THR A 112 -1.26 8.30 -1.95
CA THR A 112 -0.47 9.51 -2.15
C THR A 112 -1.40 10.72 -2.13
N VAL A 113 -1.06 11.70 -1.30
CA VAL A 113 -1.85 12.93 -1.20
C VAL A 113 -1.43 13.84 -2.35
N VAL A 114 -2.37 14.11 -3.25
CA VAL A 114 -2.20 15.07 -4.33
C VAL A 114 -2.76 16.42 -3.89
N LYS A 115 -2.18 17.49 -4.45
CA LYS A 115 -2.72 18.84 -4.22
C LYS A 115 -4.01 18.96 -5.04
N PRO A 116 -5.11 19.45 -4.43
CA PRO A 116 -6.25 19.93 -5.19
C PRO A 116 -5.89 21.12 -6.09
#